data_AF-A0A9W7L139-F1
#
_entry.id   AF-A0A9W7L139-F1
#
_cell.length_a   1.000
_cell.length_b   1.000
_cell.length_c   1.000
_cell.angle_alpha   90.00
_cell.angle_beta   90.00
_cell.angle_gamma   90.00
#
_symmetry.space_group_name_H-M   'P 1'
#
loop_
_entity.id
_entity.type
_entity.pdbx_description
1 polymer ?
#
loop_
_entity_poly.entity_id
_entity_poly.type
_entity_poly.pdbx_seq_one_letter_code
_entity_poly.pdbx_strand_id
1 'polypeptide(L)'
;MVVTVPTNHDDVDEKLLQELITRGAFVDAQAFLAQTYDNKRIFLGVRGSSSIFDCLTNLNTSRTRWEPDEDKARGSAGMCACLDLLCPKGKPMVHLGWYQCLLALRPVFDEFKKLSRNPDVHEINFCGHSQGGALAFMLCVWFFEEMQHTITTLVQRNVRVNLCTIGQPRVGDDVFTTHFQQLTSVLRDAGLLNVLRVANSGDALVSHMEEVSTPEHIDCDRDTLWHPYTSMTNPTPALPVERANGVHLHLESGESLVDGMSSWWCAVHGYNNERLNSAVSHQLSQMSHVMFGGLTHRPAVALGRLLAEITPAPLCKVFLCDSGSISVEVAMKMALQYQRGKSSSRTKFLTVRGGYHGDTSAAMSVCDPVTGMHSAFKGALAEQIFSERPDLDEDGVELERTIVKNKDSIAALIIEPCVQGAGGMRFYNPQFLVKARQLCDDHGILLICDEIATGFGRAGGGELWGSSLGVKENGEKVVPDIMCLGKALTGGYMTLAATIATEEVAKGVSKGDPALPLMHGPTFMANPLACSVALESIGLLMRDEGGKPWWRTRVDKINAGLTEQLEPARKLPGVGET
;
A
#
# COMPACT_ATOMS: atom_id res chain seq x y z
N MET A 1 -18.25 18.71 -30.77
CA MET A 1 -17.56 19.31 -31.93
C MET A 1 -16.10 19.49 -31.55
N VAL A 2 -15.16 18.78 -32.21
CA VAL A 2 -13.73 19.06 -32.06
C VAL A 2 -13.41 20.09 -33.13
N VAL A 3 -13.26 21.36 -32.74
CA VAL A 3 -12.76 22.38 -33.67
C VAL A 3 -11.29 22.53 -33.36
N THR A 4 -10.48 21.84 -34.13
CA THR A 4 -9.07 22.20 -34.25
C THR A 4 -9.05 23.46 -35.11
N VAL A 5 -8.43 24.54 -34.65
CA VAL A 5 -8.04 25.65 -35.54
C VAL A 5 -6.57 25.42 -35.89
N PRO A 6 -6.23 24.48 -36.79
CA PRO A 6 -4.93 24.54 -37.42
C PRO A 6 -4.90 25.80 -38.28
N THR A 7 -3.73 26.42 -38.42
CA THR A 7 -3.46 27.43 -39.44
C THR A 7 -3.50 26.83 -40.84
N ASN A 8 -4.63 26.25 -41.25
CA ASN A 8 -4.97 25.90 -42.62
C ASN A 8 -6.50 25.87 -42.77
N HIS A 9 -6.99 26.88 -43.48
CA HIS A 9 -8.13 26.91 -44.41
C HIS A 9 -9.31 25.97 -44.03
N ASP A 10 -10.46 26.46 -43.55
CA ASP A 10 -11.50 26.91 -44.49
C ASP A 10 -12.67 27.73 -43.87
N ASP A 11 -12.66 28.15 -42.59
CA ASP A 11 -13.85 28.81 -41.99
C ASP A 11 -13.55 29.95 -40.98
N VAL A 12 -12.41 30.61 -41.10
CA VAL A 12 -12.07 31.79 -40.28
C VAL A 12 -12.16 33.04 -41.14
N ASP A 13 -12.85 34.08 -40.64
CA ASP A 13 -12.95 35.42 -41.25
C ASP A 13 -11.59 35.85 -41.82
N GLU A 14 -11.48 35.83 -43.16
CA GLU A 14 -10.23 36.05 -43.88
C GLU A 14 -9.56 37.35 -43.45
N LYS A 15 -10.33 38.36 -43.07
CA LYS A 15 -9.80 39.66 -42.63
C LYS A 15 -9.07 39.55 -41.29
N LEU A 16 -9.64 38.82 -40.34
CA LEU A 16 -9.03 38.56 -39.04
C LEU A 16 -7.80 37.67 -39.17
N LEU A 17 -7.88 36.66 -40.04
CA LEU A 17 -6.77 35.75 -40.32
C LEU A 17 -5.59 36.49 -41.01
N GLN A 18 -5.88 37.35 -41.99
CA GLN A 18 -4.87 38.18 -42.65
C GLN A 18 -4.21 39.12 -41.63
N GLU A 19 -4.97 39.75 -40.74
CA GLU A 19 -4.43 40.70 -39.76
C GLU A 19 -3.54 40.01 -38.71
N LEU A 20 -3.86 38.76 -38.33
CA LEU A 20 -3.05 37.93 -37.43
C LEU A 20 -1.78 37.41 -38.11
N ILE A 21 -1.87 36.97 -39.38
CA ILE A 21 -0.74 36.50 -40.18
C ILE A 21 0.25 37.64 -40.48
N THR A 22 -0.24 38.84 -40.83
CA THR A 22 0.61 40.00 -41.15
C THR A 22 1.40 40.51 -39.94
N ARG A 23 1.00 40.13 -38.72
CA ARG A 23 1.70 40.45 -37.45
C ARG A 23 2.62 39.33 -36.93
N GLY A 24 2.77 38.22 -37.66
CA GLY A 24 3.76 37.17 -37.36
C GLY A 24 3.45 36.28 -36.14
N ALA A 25 2.18 36.07 -35.80
CA ALA A 25 1.78 35.28 -34.62
C ALA A 25 1.40 33.83 -35.00
N PHE A 26 2.18 32.85 -34.55
CA PHE A 26 1.84 31.42 -34.63
C PHE A 26 1.28 30.94 -33.29
N VAL A 27 -0.04 30.86 -33.15
CA VAL A 27 -0.72 30.37 -31.93
C VAL A 27 -1.32 28.99 -32.12
N ASP A 28 -1.12 28.07 -31.16
CA ASP A 28 -1.71 26.73 -31.15
C ASP A 28 -2.69 26.61 -29.97
N ALA A 29 -3.95 26.97 -30.22
CA ALA A 29 -5.04 26.83 -29.27
C ALA A 29 -6.10 25.89 -29.83
N GLN A 30 -6.54 24.94 -29.01
CA GLN A 30 -7.57 23.97 -29.36
C GLN A 30 -8.66 24.01 -28.29
N ALA A 31 -9.91 24.03 -28.72
CA ALA A 31 -11.05 23.86 -27.81
C ALA A 31 -11.91 22.68 -28.25
N PHE A 32 -12.42 21.99 -27.24
CA PHE A 32 -13.32 20.87 -27.37
C PHE A 32 -14.65 21.25 -26.74
N LEU A 33 -15.72 21.12 -27.53
CA LEU A 33 -17.09 21.32 -27.08
C LEU A 33 -17.81 19.97 -27.04
N ALA A 34 -18.29 19.57 -25.87
CA ALA A 34 -19.12 18.39 -25.68
C ALA A 34 -20.43 18.70 -24.94
N GLN A 35 -21.44 17.89 -25.24
CA GLN A 35 -22.71 17.84 -24.53
C GLN A 35 -23.00 16.37 -24.20
N THR A 36 -23.55 16.10 -23.02
CA THR A 36 -23.94 14.75 -22.63
C THR A 36 -25.15 14.26 -23.42
N TYR A 37 -25.32 12.94 -23.54
CA TYR A 37 -26.43 12.34 -24.30
C TYR A 37 -27.82 12.73 -23.78
N ASP A 38 -27.94 13.06 -22.49
CA ASP A 38 -29.17 13.55 -21.87
C ASP A 38 -29.40 15.06 -22.11
N ASN A 39 -28.50 15.72 -22.84
CA ASN A 39 -28.46 17.16 -23.12
C ASN A 39 -28.34 18.08 -21.89
N LYS A 40 -28.17 17.53 -20.68
CA LYS A 40 -28.21 18.29 -19.44
C LYS A 40 -26.91 19.01 -19.09
N ARG A 41 -25.77 18.57 -19.64
CA ARG A 41 -24.44 19.06 -19.26
C ARG A 41 -23.63 19.41 -20.50
N ILE A 42 -22.95 20.55 -20.47
CA ILE A 42 -22.05 21.00 -21.53
C ILE A 42 -20.65 21.25 -20.99
N PHE A 43 -19.64 20.98 -21.82
CA PHE A 43 -18.22 21.06 -21.50
C PHE A 43 -17.48 21.85 -22.57
N LEU A 44 -16.76 22.89 -22.15
CA LEU A 44 -15.77 23.61 -22.95
C LEU A 44 -14.38 23.30 -22.39
N GLY A 45 -13.72 22.33 -23.00
CA GLY A 45 -12.34 21.95 -22.69
C GLY A 45 -11.36 22.75 -23.55
N VAL A 46 -10.31 23.31 -22.95
CA VAL A 46 -9.35 24.16 -23.65
C VAL A 46 -7.93 23.67 -23.44
N ARG A 47 -7.19 23.60 -24.55
CA ARG A 47 -5.76 23.33 -24.60
C ARG A 47 -5.07 24.50 -25.28
N GLY A 48 -3.97 24.97 -24.70
CA GLY A 48 -3.08 25.95 -25.32
C GLY A 48 -1.65 25.42 -25.38
N SER A 49 -0.97 25.72 -26.48
CA SER A 49 0.49 25.62 -26.65
C SER A 49 1.01 26.99 -27.10
N SER A 50 2.15 27.41 -26.56
CA SER A 50 2.91 28.55 -27.08
C SER A 50 4.04 28.06 -27.99
N SER A 51 4.20 28.69 -29.17
CA SER A 51 5.31 28.38 -30.06
C SER A 51 6.66 28.83 -29.45
N ILE A 52 7.78 28.28 -29.94
CA ILE A 52 9.12 28.73 -29.51
C ILE A 52 9.35 30.22 -29.86
N PHE A 53 8.73 30.71 -30.93
CA PHE A 53 8.78 32.13 -31.31
C PHE A 53 7.97 33.01 -30.35
N ASP A 54 6.82 32.57 -29.84
CA ASP A 54 6.13 33.29 -28.76
C ASP A 54 6.96 33.31 -27.48
N CYS A 55 7.57 32.17 -27.12
CA CYS A 55 8.50 32.10 -26.00
C CYS A 55 9.63 33.14 -26.11
N LEU A 56 10.21 33.30 -27.31
CA LEU A 56 11.28 34.28 -27.59
C LEU A 56 10.77 35.72 -27.68
N THR A 57 9.60 35.96 -28.25
CA THR A 57 8.97 37.31 -28.34
C THR A 57 8.59 37.81 -26.94
N ASN A 58 8.23 36.89 -26.04
CA ASN A 58 7.97 37.14 -24.63
C ASN A 58 9.23 37.49 -23.81
N LEU A 59 10.44 37.32 -24.35
CA LEU A 59 11.68 37.84 -23.75
C LEU A 59 11.85 39.36 -23.96
N ASN A 60 10.96 40.02 -24.71
CA ASN A 60 11.01 41.45 -25.02
C ASN A 60 9.90 42.22 -24.24
N THR A 61 10.31 43.08 -23.30
CA THR A 61 9.69 43.24 -21.95
C THR A 61 8.92 44.54 -21.69
N SER A 62 8.02 44.99 -22.57
CA SER A 62 7.50 46.38 -22.44
C SER A 62 6.09 46.61 -21.86
N ARG A 63 5.20 45.63 -21.66
CA ARG A 63 3.82 45.93 -21.18
C ARG A 63 3.15 44.77 -20.43
N THR A 64 3.09 44.79 -19.06
CA THR A 64 2.05 44.21 -18.12
C THR A 64 2.56 43.98 -16.65
N ARG A 65 1.69 43.75 -15.63
CA ARG A 65 1.97 43.66 -14.13
C ARG A 65 1.56 42.29 -13.43
N TRP A 66 2.10 41.90 -12.23
CA TRP A 66 2.34 40.54 -11.56
C TRP A 66 2.35 40.73 -10.04
N GLU A 67 2.06 39.65 -9.34
CA GLU A 67 1.63 39.55 -7.95
C GLU A 67 2.63 38.69 -7.13
N PRO A 68 3.46 39.31 -6.26
CA PRO A 68 4.52 38.61 -5.51
C PRO A 68 4.04 37.86 -4.26
N ASP A 69 2.89 38.23 -3.70
CA ASP A 69 2.47 37.77 -2.36
C ASP A 69 1.79 36.38 -2.40
N GLU A 70 1.16 35.99 -3.51
CA GLU A 70 0.67 34.62 -3.71
C GLU A 70 1.80 33.61 -4.00
N ASP A 71 2.86 34.03 -4.70
CA ASP A 71 4.01 33.16 -5.04
C ASP A 71 4.84 32.78 -3.81
N LYS A 72 4.91 33.65 -2.81
CA LYS A 72 5.55 33.34 -1.53
C LYS A 72 4.79 32.30 -0.71
N ALA A 73 3.47 32.19 -0.90
CA ALA A 73 2.61 31.34 -0.08
C ALA A 73 2.45 29.91 -0.62
N ARG A 74 2.61 29.69 -1.95
CA ARG A 74 2.21 28.42 -2.59
C ARG A 74 3.33 27.53 -3.10
N GLY A 75 4.58 27.96 -3.02
CA GLY A 75 5.72 27.21 -3.58
C GLY A 75 5.67 27.18 -5.11
N SER A 76 6.82 27.32 -5.74
CA SER A 76 6.97 27.47 -7.19
C SER A 76 6.43 26.26 -7.97
N ALA A 77 5.25 26.40 -8.60
CA ALA A 77 4.69 25.36 -9.46
C ALA A 77 4.08 25.93 -10.75
N GLY A 78 4.89 26.01 -11.81
CA GLY A 78 4.45 26.30 -13.17
C GLY A 78 5.67 26.56 -14.06
N MET A 79 5.53 26.43 -15.38
CA MET A 79 6.63 26.60 -16.36
C MET A 79 7.37 27.96 -16.24
N CYS A 80 6.79 28.95 -15.55
CA CYS A 80 7.47 30.18 -15.12
C CYS A 80 8.65 29.94 -14.16
N ALA A 81 8.59 28.93 -13.28
CA ALA A 81 9.68 28.60 -12.35
C ALA A 81 10.94 28.07 -13.07
N CYS A 82 10.78 27.45 -14.24
CA CYS A 82 11.92 27.04 -15.08
C CYS A 82 12.62 28.24 -15.75
N LEU A 83 11.97 29.41 -15.77
CA LEU A 83 12.48 30.64 -16.37
C LEU A 83 12.96 31.67 -15.33
N ASP A 84 12.87 31.36 -14.02
CA ASP A 84 13.39 32.23 -12.94
C ASP A 84 14.91 32.50 -13.07
N LEU A 85 15.65 31.59 -13.72
CA LEU A 85 17.06 31.79 -14.04
C LEU A 85 17.32 32.80 -15.16
N LEU A 86 16.29 33.15 -15.94
CA LEU A 86 16.39 34.00 -17.13
C LEU A 86 15.64 35.34 -17.00
N CYS A 87 14.92 35.56 -15.90
CA CYS A 87 14.08 36.76 -15.71
C CYS A 87 14.67 37.69 -14.63
N PRO A 88 14.91 38.98 -14.92
CA PRO A 88 15.38 39.93 -13.90
C PRO A 88 14.34 40.07 -12.78
N LYS A 89 14.80 39.96 -11.52
CA LYS A 89 13.96 40.06 -10.32
C LYS A 89 13.01 41.26 -10.38
N GLY A 90 11.72 40.99 -10.19
CA GLY A 90 10.72 41.99 -9.79
C GLY A 90 9.99 42.71 -10.92
N LYS A 91 9.89 42.15 -12.14
CA LYS A 91 8.91 42.63 -13.13
C LYS A 91 7.98 41.55 -13.72
N PRO A 92 6.67 41.74 -13.60
CA PRO A 92 5.60 40.92 -14.19
C PRO A 92 5.38 40.84 -15.72
N MET A 93 4.63 39.84 -16.24
CA MET A 93 4.07 39.84 -17.63
C MET A 93 2.73 39.05 -17.81
N VAL A 94 1.76 39.61 -18.55
CA VAL A 94 0.58 39.01 -19.21
C VAL A 94 0.84 39.05 -20.73
N HIS A 95 0.79 37.89 -21.37
CA HIS A 95 1.36 37.68 -22.71
C HIS A 95 0.37 37.98 -23.85
N LEU A 96 0.77 38.77 -24.85
CA LEU A 96 -0.04 39.07 -26.06
C LEU A 96 -0.52 37.79 -26.79
N GLY A 97 0.28 36.72 -26.75
CA GLY A 97 -0.09 35.42 -27.31
C GLY A 97 -1.33 34.80 -26.66
N TRP A 98 -1.63 35.11 -25.39
CA TRP A 98 -2.81 34.58 -24.70
C TRP A 98 -4.10 35.18 -25.23
N TYR A 99 -4.07 36.47 -25.56
CA TYR A 99 -5.20 37.16 -26.20
C TYR A 99 -5.44 36.63 -27.62
N GLN A 100 -4.39 36.35 -28.38
CA GLN A 100 -4.51 35.77 -29.72
C GLN A 100 -5.05 34.33 -29.67
N CYS A 101 -4.58 33.50 -28.74
CA CYS A 101 -5.15 32.18 -28.47
C CYS A 101 -6.64 32.28 -28.10
N LEU A 102 -7.02 33.23 -27.23
CA LEU A 102 -8.41 33.44 -26.84
C LEU A 102 -9.31 33.83 -28.03
N LEU A 103 -8.83 34.72 -28.90
CA LEU A 103 -9.56 35.13 -30.11
C LEU A 103 -9.77 33.96 -31.09
N ALA A 104 -8.77 33.08 -31.24
CA ALA A 104 -8.89 31.89 -32.09
C ALA A 104 -9.98 30.93 -31.62
N LEU A 105 -10.33 30.93 -30.33
CA LEU A 105 -11.37 30.08 -29.75
C LEU A 105 -12.79 30.64 -29.88
N ARG A 106 -12.95 31.85 -30.44
CA ARG A 106 -14.24 32.54 -30.58
C ARG A 106 -15.34 31.70 -31.25
N PRO A 107 -15.10 30.97 -32.38
CA PRO A 107 -16.16 30.19 -33.01
C PRO A 107 -16.71 29.08 -32.10
N VAL A 108 -15.84 28.38 -31.37
CA VAL A 108 -16.23 27.33 -30.42
C VAL A 108 -16.97 27.93 -29.24
N PHE A 109 -16.52 29.09 -28.78
CA PHE A 109 -17.14 29.82 -27.69
C PHE A 109 -18.55 30.31 -28.05
N ASP A 110 -18.76 30.80 -29.28
CA ASP A 110 -20.08 31.22 -29.75
C ASP A 110 -21.04 30.02 -29.83
N GLU A 111 -20.57 28.84 -30.23
CA GLU A 111 -21.38 27.62 -30.22
C GLU A 111 -21.70 27.13 -28.79
N PHE A 112 -20.72 27.19 -27.89
CA PHE A 112 -20.92 26.89 -26.47
C PHE A 112 -21.98 27.81 -25.83
N LYS A 113 -21.97 29.11 -26.16
CA LYS A 113 -23.02 30.07 -25.73
C LYS A 113 -24.40 29.73 -26.26
N LYS A 114 -24.53 29.17 -27.47
CA LYS A 114 -25.83 28.72 -27.98
C LYS A 114 -26.35 27.54 -27.17
N LEU A 115 -25.49 26.56 -26.89
CA LEU A 115 -25.85 25.38 -26.10
C LEU A 115 -26.22 25.76 -24.66
N SER A 116 -25.51 26.70 -24.03
CA SER A 116 -25.80 27.14 -22.65
C SER A 116 -27.19 27.78 -22.48
N ARG A 117 -27.78 28.29 -23.57
CA ARG A 117 -29.13 28.89 -23.57
C ARG A 117 -30.24 27.84 -23.67
N ASN A 118 -29.93 26.59 -24.00
CA ASN A 118 -30.92 25.52 -24.06
C ASN A 118 -31.55 25.31 -22.66
N PRO A 119 -32.89 25.35 -22.51
CA PRO A 119 -33.60 25.14 -21.24
C PRO A 119 -33.23 23.87 -20.47
N ASP A 120 -32.88 22.79 -21.18
CA ASP A 120 -32.59 21.48 -20.60
C ASP A 120 -31.18 21.39 -19.98
N VAL A 121 -30.31 22.37 -20.26
CA VAL A 121 -28.98 22.42 -19.67
C VAL A 121 -29.08 22.86 -18.21
N HIS A 122 -28.56 22.02 -17.32
CA HIS A 122 -28.47 22.27 -15.87
C HIS A 122 -27.02 22.36 -15.39
N GLU A 123 -26.03 22.12 -16.25
CA GLU A 123 -24.62 22.21 -15.88
C GLU A 123 -23.74 22.70 -17.02
N ILE A 124 -22.86 23.66 -16.71
CA ILE A 124 -21.94 24.32 -17.63
C ILE A 124 -20.53 24.16 -17.08
N ASN A 125 -19.63 23.54 -17.85
CA ASN A 125 -18.27 23.23 -17.40
C ASN A 125 -17.22 23.89 -18.29
N PHE A 126 -16.31 24.65 -17.69
CA PHE A 126 -15.08 25.15 -18.30
C PHE A 126 -13.91 24.32 -17.77
N CYS A 127 -13.09 23.75 -18.65
CA CYS A 127 -12.00 22.86 -18.25
C CYS A 127 -10.69 23.20 -18.98
N GLY A 128 -9.55 23.13 -18.29
CA GLY A 128 -8.25 23.23 -18.95
C GLY A 128 -7.06 22.90 -18.06
N HIS A 129 -5.96 22.47 -18.68
CA HIS A 129 -4.70 22.14 -18.01
C HIS A 129 -3.57 23.11 -18.40
N SER A 130 -2.76 23.54 -17.44
CA SER A 130 -1.64 24.48 -17.61
C SER A 130 -2.09 25.75 -18.36
N GLN A 131 -1.50 26.07 -19.51
CA GLN A 131 -1.93 27.20 -20.37
C GLN A 131 -3.41 27.11 -20.79
N GLY A 132 -3.94 25.90 -20.98
CA GLY A 132 -5.36 25.68 -21.28
C GLY A 132 -6.28 26.07 -20.12
N GLY A 133 -5.85 25.86 -18.87
CA GLY A 133 -6.61 26.29 -17.68
C GLY A 133 -6.72 27.81 -17.62
N ALA A 134 -5.70 28.50 -18.09
CA ALA A 134 -5.66 29.94 -18.16
C ALA A 134 -6.64 30.51 -19.20
N LEU A 135 -6.65 29.92 -20.40
CA LEU A 135 -7.61 30.24 -21.45
C LEU A 135 -9.06 29.93 -21.03
N ALA A 136 -9.27 28.80 -20.33
CA ALA A 136 -10.59 28.43 -19.79
C ALA A 136 -11.11 29.46 -18.78
N PHE A 137 -10.24 30.02 -17.93
CA PHE A 137 -10.61 31.10 -17.00
C PHE A 137 -11.05 32.35 -17.77
N MET A 138 -10.28 32.79 -18.76
CA MET A 138 -10.63 33.97 -19.56
C MET A 138 -11.94 33.79 -20.33
N LEU A 139 -12.18 32.59 -20.89
CA LEU A 139 -13.44 32.26 -21.55
C LEU A 139 -14.62 32.26 -20.59
N CYS A 140 -14.42 31.80 -19.35
CA CYS A 140 -15.44 31.86 -18.30
C CYS A 140 -15.82 33.30 -17.94
N VAL A 141 -14.82 34.19 -17.79
CA VAL A 141 -15.08 35.63 -17.56
C VAL A 141 -15.81 36.24 -18.75
N TRP A 142 -15.34 35.99 -19.97
CA TRP A 142 -15.98 36.49 -21.19
C TRP A 142 -17.42 35.98 -21.31
N PHE A 143 -17.70 34.75 -20.89
CA PHE A 143 -19.05 34.19 -20.88
C PHE A 143 -19.98 34.98 -19.99
N PHE A 144 -19.54 35.31 -18.77
CA PHE A 144 -20.35 36.08 -17.85
C PHE A 144 -20.53 37.54 -18.27
N GLU A 145 -19.53 38.16 -18.89
CA GLU A 145 -19.70 39.48 -19.50
C GLU A 145 -20.77 39.49 -20.59
N GLU A 146 -20.76 38.51 -21.49
CA GLU A 146 -21.74 38.38 -22.57
C GLU A 146 -23.13 37.97 -22.07
N MET A 147 -23.20 37.27 -20.93
CA MET A 147 -24.45 36.78 -20.37
C MET A 147 -25.04 37.64 -19.24
N GLN A 148 -24.47 38.80 -18.93
CA GLN A 148 -24.91 39.67 -17.81
C GLN A 148 -26.43 39.82 -17.68
N HIS A 149 -27.14 40.05 -18.80
CA HIS A 149 -28.59 40.23 -18.82
C HIS A 149 -29.42 38.95 -18.58
N THR A 150 -28.77 37.79 -18.55
CA THR A 150 -29.38 36.45 -18.47
C THR A 150 -28.82 35.60 -17.32
N ILE A 151 -27.86 36.11 -16.52
CA ILE A 151 -27.32 35.40 -15.36
C ILE A 151 -28.43 35.04 -14.36
N THR A 152 -29.39 35.95 -14.13
CA THR A 152 -30.56 35.68 -13.27
C THR A 152 -31.39 34.51 -13.80
N THR A 153 -31.49 34.33 -15.11
CA THR A 153 -32.17 33.18 -15.73
C THR A 153 -31.44 31.86 -15.46
N LEU A 154 -30.11 31.87 -15.43
CA LEU A 154 -29.32 30.69 -15.04
C LEU A 154 -29.60 30.29 -13.58
N VAL A 155 -29.68 31.28 -12.69
CA VAL A 155 -30.02 31.07 -11.27
C VAL A 155 -31.44 30.54 -11.11
N GLN A 156 -32.43 31.13 -11.79
CA GLN A 156 -33.83 30.68 -11.77
C GLN A 156 -33.99 29.23 -12.26
N ARG A 157 -33.15 28.82 -13.21
CA ARG A 157 -33.12 27.46 -13.77
C ARG A 157 -32.23 26.49 -12.99
N ASN A 158 -31.64 26.95 -11.88
CA ASN A 158 -30.74 26.17 -11.04
C ASN A 158 -29.55 25.57 -11.83
N VAL A 159 -29.00 26.33 -12.77
CA VAL A 159 -27.88 25.89 -13.62
C VAL A 159 -26.57 26.04 -12.85
N ARG A 160 -25.85 24.93 -12.67
CA ARG A 160 -24.52 24.93 -12.05
C ARG A 160 -23.45 25.30 -13.06
N VAL A 161 -22.52 26.18 -12.67
CA VAL A 161 -21.36 26.56 -13.48
C VAL A 161 -20.08 26.14 -12.78
N ASN A 162 -19.28 25.31 -13.44
CA ASN A 162 -18.02 24.80 -12.92
C ASN A 162 -16.86 25.33 -13.75
N LEU A 163 -15.87 25.93 -13.08
CA LEU A 163 -14.59 26.30 -13.67
C LEU A 163 -13.50 25.40 -13.07
N CYS A 164 -13.00 24.44 -13.87
CA CYS A 164 -11.98 23.49 -13.46
C CYS A 164 -10.66 23.76 -14.19
N THR A 165 -9.66 24.23 -13.44
CA THR A 165 -8.33 24.52 -13.99
C THR A 165 -7.28 23.67 -13.28
N ILE A 166 -6.49 22.92 -14.05
CA ILE A 166 -5.43 22.04 -13.55
C ILE A 166 -4.06 22.65 -13.89
N GLY A 167 -3.09 22.59 -12.99
CA GLY A 167 -1.90 23.44 -13.01
C GLY A 167 -2.20 24.77 -12.31
N GLN A 168 -1.20 25.61 -12.05
CA GLN A 168 -1.43 26.97 -11.50
C GLN A 168 -1.46 28.00 -12.66
N PRO A 169 -2.51 28.08 -13.49
CA PRO A 169 -2.59 29.13 -14.50
C PRO A 169 -2.75 30.48 -13.81
N ARG A 170 -1.82 31.40 -14.08
CA ARG A 170 -1.90 32.79 -13.64
C ARG A 170 -2.65 33.59 -14.71
N VAL A 171 -3.83 34.11 -14.37
CA VAL A 171 -4.68 34.92 -15.26
C VAL A 171 -5.19 36.13 -14.50
N GLY A 172 -4.97 37.32 -15.06
CA GLY A 172 -5.48 38.57 -14.51
C GLY A 172 -4.69 39.11 -13.32
N ASP A 173 -5.05 40.32 -12.91
CA ASP A 173 -4.60 40.97 -11.68
C ASP A 173 -5.75 41.09 -10.66
N ASP A 174 -5.53 41.72 -9.51
CA ASP A 174 -6.59 42.06 -8.53
C ASP A 174 -7.83 42.71 -9.15
N VAL A 175 -7.66 43.54 -10.20
CA VAL A 175 -8.77 44.19 -10.89
C VAL A 175 -9.59 43.15 -11.65
N PHE A 176 -8.93 42.26 -12.39
CA PHE A 176 -9.57 41.15 -13.08
C PHE A 176 -10.28 40.18 -12.12
N THR A 177 -9.63 39.86 -10.99
CA THR A 177 -10.21 38.99 -9.96
C THR A 177 -11.44 39.63 -9.32
N THR A 178 -11.35 40.90 -8.96
CA THR A 178 -12.48 41.68 -8.43
C THR A 178 -13.62 41.73 -9.45
N HIS A 179 -13.30 41.94 -10.72
CA HIS A 179 -14.28 41.97 -11.81
C HIS A 179 -14.99 40.63 -11.98
N PHE A 180 -14.27 39.51 -12.00
CA PHE A 180 -14.87 38.18 -12.02
C PHE A 180 -15.78 37.95 -10.80
N GLN A 181 -15.33 38.31 -9.60
CA GLN A 181 -16.12 38.19 -8.38
C GLN A 181 -17.41 39.01 -8.42
N GLN A 182 -17.39 40.17 -9.06
CA GLN A 182 -18.58 41.01 -9.27
C GLN A 182 -19.52 40.38 -10.29
N LEU A 183 -19.00 39.97 -11.45
CA LEU A 183 -19.77 39.33 -12.52
C LEU A 183 -20.51 38.06 -12.05
N THR A 184 -19.87 37.27 -11.20
CA THR A 184 -20.42 35.98 -10.77
C THR A 184 -21.06 35.99 -9.38
N SER A 185 -21.16 37.16 -8.74
CA SER A 185 -21.67 37.31 -7.37
C SER A 185 -23.02 36.62 -7.17
N VAL A 186 -23.99 36.84 -8.07
CA VAL A 186 -25.34 36.27 -7.97
C VAL A 186 -25.35 34.74 -8.04
N LEU A 187 -24.52 34.13 -8.89
CA LEU A 187 -24.41 32.67 -8.98
C LEU A 187 -23.66 32.07 -7.78
N ARG A 188 -22.64 32.77 -7.29
CA ARG A 188 -21.89 32.37 -6.10
C ARG A 188 -22.77 32.41 -4.86
N ASP A 189 -23.53 33.48 -4.66
CA ASP A 189 -24.42 33.66 -3.51
C ASP A 189 -25.58 32.64 -3.53
N ALA A 190 -25.96 32.15 -4.71
CA ALA A 190 -26.91 31.05 -4.88
C ALA A 190 -26.29 29.64 -4.73
N GLY A 191 -24.98 29.52 -4.51
CA GLY A 191 -24.29 28.23 -4.42
C GLY A 191 -24.17 27.48 -5.75
N LEU A 192 -24.29 28.18 -6.88
CA LEU A 192 -24.33 27.60 -8.23
C LEU A 192 -23.03 27.78 -9.02
N LEU A 193 -22.01 28.45 -8.45
CA LEU A 193 -20.70 28.59 -9.05
C LEU A 193 -19.65 27.79 -8.27
N ASN A 194 -18.99 26.85 -8.95
CA ASN A 194 -17.85 26.13 -8.41
C ASN A 194 -16.56 26.52 -9.15
N VAL A 195 -15.54 26.95 -8.42
CA VAL A 195 -14.21 27.24 -8.98
C VAL A 195 -13.21 26.26 -8.38
N LEU A 196 -12.80 25.27 -9.17
CA LEU A 196 -11.88 24.22 -8.81
C LEU A 196 -10.51 24.52 -9.42
N ARG A 197 -9.51 24.81 -8.58
CA ARG A 197 -8.12 24.99 -9.00
C ARG A 197 -7.26 23.87 -8.45
N VAL A 198 -6.76 23.00 -9.34
CA VAL A 198 -5.88 21.89 -8.99
C VAL A 198 -4.43 22.32 -9.20
N ALA A 199 -3.79 22.81 -8.13
CA ALA A 199 -2.38 23.14 -8.12
C ALA A 199 -1.52 21.88 -7.96
N ASN A 200 -0.35 21.85 -8.59
CA ASN A 200 0.54 20.69 -8.55
C ASN A 200 1.22 20.58 -7.16
N SER A 201 0.57 19.89 -6.24
CA SER A 201 1.18 19.23 -5.08
C SER A 201 0.37 17.96 -4.83
N GLY A 202 0.96 16.79 -5.07
CA GLY A 202 0.74 15.50 -4.38
C GLY A 202 -0.67 14.93 -4.10
N ASP A 203 -1.77 15.66 -4.23
CA ASP A 203 -3.01 15.37 -3.50
C ASP A 203 -4.21 15.05 -4.41
N ALA A 204 -4.04 15.07 -5.74
CA ALA A 204 -5.13 14.80 -6.68
C ALA A 204 -5.26 13.32 -7.10
N LEU A 205 -4.88 12.38 -6.22
CA LEU A 205 -5.39 10.99 -6.27
C LEU A 205 -6.30 10.65 -5.08
N VAL A 206 -6.66 11.63 -4.26
CA VAL A 206 -7.75 11.50 -3.28
C VAL A 206 -8.95 12.31 -3.78
N SER A 207 -9.60 11.83 -4.84
CA SER A 207 -10.92 12.36 -5.23
C SER A 207 -11.83 11.24 -5.74
N HIS A 208 -11.97 10.22 -4.90
CA HIS A 208 -13.22 9.46 -4.75
C HIS A 208 -13.50 9.01 -3.31
N MET A 209 -12.67 9.41 -2.33
CA MET A 209 -13.19 9.58 -0.97
C MET A 209 -13.83 10.97 -0.92
N GLU A 210 -15.04 11.08 -1.47
CA GLU A 210 -16.00 11.99 -0.82
C GLU A 210 -16.00 11.62 0.67
N GLU A 211 -16.32 12.55 1.58
CA GLU A 211 -16.66 12.17 2.96
C GLU A 211 -17.93 11.29 2.89
N VAL A 212 -17.72 10.01 2.55
CA VAL A 212 -18.74 8.98 2.60
C VAL A 212 -19.07 8.90 4.06
N SER A 213 -20.32 9.22 4.39
CA SER A 213 -20.76 9.14 5.77
C SER A 213 -20.48 7.72 6.28
N THR A 214 -20.09 7.55 7.55
CA THR A 214 -19.77 6.23 8.14
C THR A 214 -20.78 5.12 7.76
N PRO A 215 -22.11 5.37 7.71
CA PRO A 215 -23.07 4.37 7.22
C PRO A 215 -22.86 3.94 5.76
N GLU A 216 -22.65 4.89 4.85
CA GLU A 216 -22.43 4.60 3.43
C GLU A 216 -21.08 3.89 3.19
N HIS A 217 -20.08 4.16 4.04
CA HIS A 217 -18.75 3.55 3.95
C HIS A 217 -18.79 2.07 4.33
N ILE A 218 -19.55 1.73 5.39
CA ILE A 218 -19.79 0.35 5.82
C ILE A 218 -20.70 -0.40 4.84
N ASP A 219 -21.70 0.27 4.27
CA ASP A 219 -22.56 -0.35 3.25
C ASP A 219 -21.76 -0.71 1.99
N CYS A 220 -20.89 0.19 1.53
CA CYS A 220 -19.99 -0.08 0.41
C CYS A 220 -18.99 -1.21 0.72
N ASP A 221 -18.40 -1.22 1.92
CA ASP A 221 -17.53 -2.31 2.39
C ASP A 221 -18.24 -3.66 2.32
N ARG A 222 -19.45 -3.75 2.91
CA ARG A 222 -20.26 -4.98 2.90
C ARG A 222 -20.56 -5.45 1.48
N ASP A 223 -20.86 -4.53 0.57
CA ASP A 223 -21.32 -4.86 -0.78
C ASP A 223 -20.17 -5.17 -1.73
N THR A 224 -18.92 -4.75 -1.42
CA THR A 224 -17.80 -4.83 -2.36
C THR A 224 -16.57 -5.59 -1.85
N LEU A 225 -16.30 -5.62 -0.54
CA LEU A 225 -15.09 -6.20 0.03
C LEU A 225 -15.34 -7.56 0.68
N TRP A 226 -14.51 -8.53 0.31
CA TRP A 226 -14.56 -9.87 0.90
C TRP A 226 -13.58 -9.95 2.07
N HIS A 227 -14.10 -9.85 3.30
CA HIS A 227 -13.26 -9.95 4.49
C HIS A 227 -12.75 -11.39 4.74
N PRO A 228 -11.55 -11.54 5.33
CA PRO A 228 -11.02 -12.85 5.66
C PRO A 228 -11.95 -13.67 6.57
N TYR A 229 -12.16 -14.93 6.21
CA TYR A 229 -12.99 -15.89 6.97
C TYR A 229 -14.43 -15.42 7.27
N THR A 230 -14.97 -14.49 6.48
CA THR A 230 -16.37 -14.04 6.59
C THR A 230 -17.26 -14.70 5.54
N SER A 231 -18.56 -14.80 5.83
CA SER A 231 -19.57 -15.19 4.84
C SER A 231 -20.06 -13.97 4.07
N MET A 232 -20.16 -14.07 2.74
CA MET A 232 -20.76 -13.00 1.92
C MET A 232 -22.29 -12.97 2.03
N THR A 233 -22.94 -14.02 2.57
CA THR A 233 -24.40 -14.04 2.76
C THR A 233 -24.82 -13.56 4.14
N ASN A 234 -23.93 -13.69 5.12
CA ASN A 234 -24.16 -13.26 6.49
C ASN A 234 -22.81 -12.80 7.10
N PRO A 235 -22.27 -11.66 6.62
CA PRO A 235 -20.97 -11.19 7.04
C PRO A 235 -21.00 -10.74 8.51
N THR A 236 -19.91 -11.03 9.22
CA THR A 236 -19.69 -10.42 10.53
C THR A 236 -19.59 -8.90 10.37
N PRO A 237 -20.24 -8.09 11.23
CA PRO A 237 -20.14 -6.64 11.15
C PRO A 237 -18.68 -6.17 11.25
N ALA A 238 -18.23 -5.42 10.25
CA ALA A 238 -16.94 -4.73 10.29
C ALA A 238 -17.04 -3.47 11.16
N LEU A 239 -15.99 -3.18 11.93
CA LEU A 239 -15.88 -1.95 12.70
C LEU A 239 -14.99 -0.97 11.92
N PRO A 240 -15.51 0.18 11.47
CA PRO A 240 -14.73 1.14 10.70
C PRO A 240 -13.68 1.81 11.59
N VAL A 241 -12.40 1.57 11.28
CA VAL A 241 -11.26 2.16 12.00
C VAL A 241 -10.81 3.41 11.25
N GLU A 242 -10.91 4.58 11.88
CA GLU A 242 -10.46 5.86 11.33
C GLU A 242 -8.93 5.99 11.40
N ARG A 243 -8.35 5.66 12.55
CA ARG A 243 -6.91 5.78 12.80
C ARG A 243 -6.46 4.88 13.95
N ALA A 244 -5.16 4.64 14.03
CA ALA A 244 -4.56 3.87 15.12
C ALA A 244 -3.31 4.58 15.66
N ASN A 245 -3.11 4.55 16.99
CA ASN A 245 -1.95 5.14 17.65
C ASN A 245 -1.60 4.35 18.92
N GLY A 246 -0.32 3.99 19.09
CA GLY A 246 0.13 3.20 20.24
C GLY A 246 -0.55 1.83 20.22
N VAL A 247 -1.33 1.50 21.24
CA VAL A 247 -2.10 0.24 21.30
C VAL A 247 -3.59 0.43 20.99
N HIS A 248 -3.99 1.63 20.55
CA HIS A 248 -5.39 1.98 20.37
C HIS A 248 -5.82 2.04 18.92
N LEU A 249 -7.01 1.49 18.64
CA LEU A 249 -7.78 1.71 17.42
C LEU A 249 -8.87 2.73 17.72
N HIS A 250 -8.95 3.79 16.93
CA HIS A 250 -10.00 4.79 17.02
C HIS A 250 -11.00 4.52 15.90
N LEU A 251 -12.23 4.24 16.28
CA LEU A 251 -13.31 3.96 15.36
C LEU A 251 -13.94 5.26 14.87
N GLU A 252 -14.57 5.23 13.70
CA GLU A 252 -15.35 6.37 13.19
C GLU A 252 -16.53 6.74 14.11
N SER A 253 -17.00 5.82 14.95
CA SER A 253 -18.01 6.10 15.99
C SER A 253 -17.53 7.05 17.10
N GLY A 254 -16.22 7.33 17.16
CA GLY A 254 -15.56 8.07 18.25
C GLY A 254 -15.09 7.18 19.40
N GLU A 255 -15.39 5.89 19.38
CA GLU A 255 -14.90 4.92 20.36
C GLU A 255 -13.41 4.63 20.17
N SER A 256 -12.73 4.30 21.27
CA SER A 256 -11.33 3.88 21.27
C SER A 256 -11.21 2.50 21.89
N LEU A 257 -10.66 1.55 21.13
CA LEU A 257 -10.46 0.18 21.55
C LEU A 257 -8.97 -0.06 21.81
N VAL A 258 -8.66 -0.85 22.84
CA VAL A 258 -7.31 -1.43 22.96
C VAL A 258 -7.23 -2.60 21.99
N ASP A 259 -6.25 -2.59 21.11
CA ASP A 259 -5.95 -3.73 20.25
C ASP A 259 -5.23 -4.82 21.05
N GLY A 260 -6.02 -5.68 21.69
CA GLY A 260 -5.54 -6.87 22.39
C GLY A 260 -4.96 -7.93 21.46
N MET A 261 -5.16 -7.82 20.15
CA MET A 261 -4.72 -8.79 19.15
C MET A 261 -3.41 -8.40 18.48
N SER A 262 -2.97 -7.14 18.63
CA SER A 262 -1.83 -6.57 17.90
C SER A 262 -1.97 -6.75 16.38
N SER A 263 -3.17 -6.51 15.82
CA SER A 263 -3.53 -6.76 14.41
C SER A 263 -3.04 -8.12 13.90
N TRP A 264 -3.56 -9.22 14.45
CA TRP A 264 -3.04 -10.57 14.17
C TRP A 264 -1.56 -10.74 14.50
N TRP A 265 -1.20 -10.35 15.73
CA TRP A 265 0.09 -10.60 16.37
C TRP A 265 1.29 -9.94 15.65
N CYS A 266 1.07 -8.96 14.77
CA CYS A 266 2.14 -8.31 14.00
C CYS A 266 2.54 -6.92 14.55
N ALA A 267 1.63 -6.16 15.14
CA ALA A 267 1.85 -4.78 15.59
C ALA A 267 2.64 -4.68 16.91
N VAL A 268 3.83 -5.29 16.99
CA VAL A 268 4.62 -5.43 18.23
C VAL A 268 5.13 -4.11 18.83
N HIS A 269 5.18 -3.04 18.02
CA HIS A 269 5.56 -1.69 18.46
C HIS A 269 4.37 -0.74 18.61
N GLY A 270 3.16 -1.25 18.44
CA GLY A 270 1.97 -0.42 18.28
C GLY A 270 1.94 0.34 16.95
N TYR A 271 0.94 1.19 16.82
CA TYR A 271 0.65 1.97 15.63
C TYR A 271 1.28 3.36 15.67
N ASN A 272 1.50 3.92 14.48
CA ASN A 272 2.02 5.28 14.29
C ASN A 272 3.35 5.54 15.05
N ASN A 273 4.23 4.55 15.05
CA ASN A 273 5.58 4.66 15.59
C ASN A 273 6.45 5.55 14.68
N GLU A 274 6.91 6.68 15.22
CA GLU A 274 7.66 7.69 14.45
C GLU A 274 8.91 7.15 13.75
N ARG A 275 9.61 6.18 14.36
CA ARG A 275 10.81 5.58 13.76
C ARG A 275 10.45 4.69 12.57
N LEU A 276 9.42 3.86 12.69
CA LEU A 276 8.97 3.01 11.59
C LEU A 276 8.38 3.85 10.45
N ASN A 277 7.57 4.87 10.78
CA ASN A 277 7.06 5.83 9.80
C ASN A 277 8.22 6.50 9.03
N SER A 278 9.25 6.98 9.75
CA SER A 278 10.41 7.63 9.13
C SER A 278 11.18 6.68 8.22
N ALA A 279 11.35 5.42 8.58
CA ALA A 279 12.04 4.45 7.72
C ALA A 279 11.30 4.20 6.41
N VAL A 280 9.96 4.05 6.46
CA VAL A 280 9.16 3.88 5.25
C VAL A 280 9.25 5.14 4.39
N SER A 281 9.01 6.33 4.96
CA SER A 281 9.05 7.61 4.23
C SER A 281 10.43 7.89 3.62
N HIS A 282 11.50 7.62 4.36
CA HIS A 282 12.86 7.78 3.86
C HIS A 282 13.12 6.83 2.69
N GLN A 283 12.83 5.54 2.84
CA GLN A 283 13.03 4.58 1.75
C GLN A 283 12.15 4.91 0.54
N LEU A 284 10.92 5.38 0.75
CA LEU A 284 10.00 5.82 -0.32
C LEU A 284 10.58 6.97 -1.14
N SER A 285 11.24 7.94 -0.48
CA SER A 285 11.91 9.05 -1.17
C SER A 285 13.06 8.59 -2.09
N GLN A 286 13.61 7.40 -1.84
CA GLN A 286 14.69 6.83 -2.64
C GLN A 286 14.14 5.90 -3.73
N MET A 287 13.29 4.95 -3.35
CA MET A 287 12.75 3.93 -4.24
C MET A 287 11.63 3.13 -3.56
N SER A 288 10.47 3.06 -4.19
CA SER A 288 9.34 2.26 -3.74
C SER A 288 9.54 0.76 -3.99
N HIS A 289 10.02 0.40 -5.18
CA HIS A 289 10.21 -0.99 -5.59
C HIS A 289 11.14 -1.12 -6.82
N VAL A 290 11.90 -2.21 -6.86
CA VAL A 290 12.57 -2.76 -8.06
C VAL A 290 12.49 -4.28 -7.98
N MET A 291 12.41 -4.94 -9.14
CA MET A 291 12.43 -6.41 -9.19
C MET A 291 13.73 -6.95 -8.59
N PHE A 292 13.65 -8.03 -7.81
CA PHE A 292 14.84 -8.65 -7.21
C PHE A 292 15.54 -9.65 -8.14
N GLY A 293 14.89 -10.03 -9.24
CA GLY A 293 15.47 -10.87 -10.27
C GLY A 293 16.62 -10.16 -11.00
N GLY A 294 17.86 -10.45 -10.62
CA GLY A 294 19.05 -9.87 -11.23
C GLY A 294 19.45 -8.48 -10.69
N LEU A 295 18.67 -7.91 -9.76
CA LEU A 295 18.98 -6.63 -9.10
C LEU A 295 19.00 -6.82 -7.58
N THR A 296 19.63 -5.87 -6.88
CA THR A 296 19.62 -5.85 -5.41
C THR A 296 19.63 -4.41 -4.91
N HIS A 297 19.45 -4.23 -3.61
CA HIS A 297 19.47 -2.93 -2.95
C HIS A 297 19.84 -3.06 -1.47
N ARG A 298 20.30 -1.95 -0.89
CA ARG A 298 20.85 -1.90 0.47
C ARG A 298 19.90 -2.44 1.56
N PRO A 299 18.59 -2.12 1.58
CA PRO A 299 17.68 -2.65 2.59
C PRO A 299 17.61 -4.18 2.63
N ALA A 300 17.54 -4.84 1.46
CA ALA A 300 17.46 -6.30 1.40
C ALA A 300 18.76 -6.96 1.89
N VAL A 301 19.91 -6.42 1.48
CA VAL A 301 21.23 -6.93 1.92
C VAL A 301 21.41 -6.75 3.43
N ALA A 302 21.05 -5.59 3.96
CA ALA A 302 21.13 -5.30 5.38
C ALA A 302 20.18 -6.19 6.19
N LEU A 303 18.93 -6.36 5.74
CA LEU A 303 17.96 -7.22 6.42
C LEU A 303 18.39 -8.69 6.38
N GLY A 304 18.85 -9.19 5.22
CA GLY A 304 19.34 -10.56 5.09
C GLY A 304 20.53 -10.84 6.02
N ARG A 305 21.46 -9.89 6.14
CA ARG A 305 22.58 -9.98 7.09
C ARG A 305 22.09 -9.98 8.54
N LEU A 306 21.22 -9.04 8.90
CA LEU A 306 20.69 -8.93 10.26
C LEU A 306 19.95 -10.21 10.67
N LEU A 307 19.07 -10.72 9.80
CA LEU A 307 18.34 -11.96 10.04
C LEU A 307 19.29 -13.15 10.26
N ALA A 308 20.29 -13.32 9.39
CA ALA A 308 21.31 -14.37 9.57
C ALA A 308 22.12 -14.22 10.86
N GLU A 309 22.28 -13.01 11.38
CA GLU A 309 22.99 -12.73 12.64
C GLU A 309 22.13 -13.02 13.87
N ILE A 310 20.84 -12.68 13.84
CA ILE A 310 19.95 -12.83 15.01
C ILE A 310 19.30 -14.21 15.09
N THR A 311 19.21 -14.96 14.00
CA THR A 311 18.75 -16.35 14.03
C THR A 311 19.83 -17.27 14.59
N PRO A 312 19.46 -18.38 15.26
CA PRO A 312 20.45 -19.31 15.79
C PRO A 312 21.31 -19.92 14.67
N ALA A 313 22.63 -19.96 14.86
CA ALA A 313 23.52 -20.66 13.95
C ALA A 313 23.12 -22.15 13.86
N PRO A 314 23.19 -22.80 12.68
CA PRO A 314 23.85 -22.33 11.45
C PRO A 314 22.91 -21.73 10.38
N LEU A 315 21.72 -21.24 10.76
CA LEU A 315 20.79 -20.58 9.84
C LEU A 315 21.42 -19.30 9.26
N CYS A 316 21.59 -19.23 7.93
CA CYS A 316 22.31 -18.10 7.33
C CYS A 316 21.94 -17.75 5.88
N LYS A 317 21.03 -18.50 5.24
CA LYS A 317 20.59 -18.24 3.86
C LYS A 317 19.15 -17.77 3.87
N VAL A 318 18.94 -16.49 3.59
CA VAL A 318 17.63 -15.83 3.71
C VAL A 318 16.96 -15.72 2.34
N PHE A 319 15.72 -16.18 2.25
CA PHE A 319 14.81 -15.95 1.13
C PHE A 319 13.68 -15.03 1.62
N LEU A 320 13.54 -13.84 1.03
CA LEU A 320 12.49 -12.89 1.38
C LEU A 320 11.25 -13.11 0.50
N CYS A 321 10.06 -12.98 1.07
CA CYS A 321 8.80 -13.17 0.36
C CYS A 321 7.66 -12.38 1.00
N ASP A 322 6.47 -12.50 0.42
CA ASP A 322 5.43 -11.51 0.59
C ASP A 322 4.55 -11.79 1.82
N SER A 323 4.46 -13.05 2.27
CA SER A 323 3.59 -13.44 3.38
C SER A 323 4.05 -14.74 4.06
N GLY A 324 3.49 -15.01 5.25
CA GLY A 324 3.77 -16.22 6.02
C GLY A 324 3.45 -17.51 5.25
N SER A 325 2.29 -17.58 4.59
CA SER A 325 1.93 -18.76 3.78
C SER A 325 2.95 -19.03 2.66
N ILE A 326 3.47 -17.97 2.03
CA ILE A 326 4.51 -18.10 1.00
C ILE A 326 5.84 -18.54 1.59
N SER A 327 6.23 -18.09 2.79
CA SER A 327 7.47 -18.55 3.42
C SER A 327 7.42 -20.04 3.78
N VAL A 328 6.25 -20.55 4.18
CA VAL A 328 6.01 -21.98 4.36
C VAL A 328 6.11 -22.73 3.03
N GLU A 329 5.48 -22.25 1.95
CA GLU A 329 5.60 -22.90 0.64
C GLU A 329 7.04 -22.93 0.11
N VAL A 330 7.79 -21.86 0.34
CA VAL A 330 9.22 -21.78 0.02
C VAL A 330 10.00 -22.81 0.84
N ALA A 331 9.75 -22.93 2.15
CA ALA A 331 10.39 -23.92 3.01
C ALA A 331 10.10 -25.36 2.54
N MET A 332 8.84 -25.64 2.18
CA MET A 332 8.44 -26.94 1.62
C MET A 332 9.16 -27.21 0.28
N LYS A 333 9.23 -26.24 -0.63
CA LYS A 333 9.96 -26.39 -1.90
C LYS A 333 11.46 -26.61 -1.67
N MET A 334 12.08 -25.90 -0.73
CA MET A 334 13.47 -26.11 -0.33
C MET A 334 13.67 -27.54 0.19
N ALA A 335 12.80 -28.04 1.06
CA ALA A 335 12.91 -29.41 1.58
C ALA A 335 12.79 -30.48 0.48
N LEU A 336 11.82 -30.32 -0.44
CA LEU A 336 11.65 -31.25 -1.56
C LEU A 336 12.84 -31.22 -2.52
N GLN A 337 13.34 -30.04 -2.90
CA GLN A 337 14.50 -29.92 -3.77
C GLN A 337 15.78 -30.43 -3.10
N TYR A 338 15.94 -30.21 -1.79
CA TYR A 338 17.05 -30.76 -1.03
C TYR A 338 17.04 -32.30 -1.05
N GLN A 339 15.88 -32.93 -0.81
CA GLN A 339 15.77 -34.40 -0.88
C GLN A 339 16.05 -34.91 -2.31
N ARG A 340 15.55 -34.22 -3.35
CA ARG A 340 15.90 -34.54 -4.75
C ARG A 340 17.41 -34.41 -5.02
N GLY A 341 18.07 -33.39 -4.48
CA GLY A 341 19.52 -33.21 -4.56
C GLY A 341 20.31 -34.32 -3.84
N LYS A 342 19.67 -35.05 -2.91
CA LYS A 342 20.19 -36.28 -2.30
C LYS A 342 19.77 -37.57 -3.03
N SER A 343 19.17 -37.47 -4.22
CA SER A 343 18.58 -38.59 -4.97
C SER A 343 17.52 -39.37 -4.17
N SER A 344 16.84 -38.70 -3.25
CA SER A 344 15.79 -39.27 -2.41
C SER A 344 14.41 -39.09 -3.04
N SER A 345 13.53 -40.09 -2.87
CA SER A 345 12.12 -40.05 -3.30
C SER A 345 11.18 -39.47 -2.23
N ARG A 346 11.73 -38.96 -1.11
CA ARG A 346 10.96 -38.35 -0.02
C ARG A 346 10.21 -37.11 -0.51
N THR A 347 8.90 -37.11 -0.34
CA THR A 347 8.00 -36.06 -0.87
C THR A 347 6.89 -35.64 0.09
N LYS A 348 6.69 -36.39 1.18
CA LYS A 348 5.66 -36.10 2.18
C LYS A 348 6.20 -35.21 3.27
N PHE A 349 5.32 -34.43 3.86
CA PHE A 349 5.61 -33.67 5.08
C PHE A 349 4.97 -34.37 6.26
N LEU A 350 5.67 -34.34 7.39
CA LEU A 350 5.11 -34.70 8.68
C LEU A 350 4.78 -33.41 9.43
N THR A 351 3.65 -33.39 10.13
CA THR A 351 3.31 -32.34 11.09
C THR A 351 2.49 -32.96 12.23
N VAL A 352 2.08 -32.14 13.19
CA VAL A 352 1.25 -32.54 14.33
C VAL A 352 -0.15 -31.98 14.18
N ARG A 353 -1.15 -32.68 14.74
CA ARG A 353 -2.51 -32.14 14.85
C ARG A 353 -2.52 -30.80 15.60
N GLY A 354 -3.50 -29.96 15.31
CA GLY A 354 -3.67 -28.62 15.88
C GLY A 354 -2.80 -27.54 15.25
N GLY A 355 -1.97 -27.84 14.24
CA GLY A 355 -1.10 -26.84 13.60
C GLY A 355 -1.83 -25.94 12.58
N TYR A 356 -1.30 -24.73 12.40
CA TYR A 356 -1.68 -23.79 11.34
C TYR A 356 -0.44 -23.18 10.68
N HIS A 357 -0.36 -23.29 9.36
CA HIS A 357 0.79 -22.85 8.57
C HIS A 357 0.42 -21.91 7.39
N GLY A 358 -0.83 -21.48 7.29
CA GLY A 358 -1.31 -20.51 6.29
C GLY A 358 -2.33 -21.06 5.29
N ASP A 359 -2.79 -20.16 4.41
CA ASP A 359 -3.97 -20.38 3.54
C ASP A 359 -3.66 -20.70 2.07
N THR A 360 -2.39 -20.85 1.68
CA THR A 360 -2.05 -21.31 0.32
C THR A 360 -2.09 -22.83 0.25
N SER A 361 -2.35 -23.42 -0.92
CA SER A 361 -2.69 -24.85 -1.01
C SER A 361 -1.64 -25.80 -0.41
N ALA A 362 -0.34 -25.52 -0.52
CA ALA A 362 0.66 -26.38 0.10
C ALA A 362 0.71 -26.16 1.63
N ALA A 363 0.61 -24.92 2.10
CA ALA A 363 0.54 -24.58 3.52
C ALA A 363 -0.69 -25.21 4.20
N MET A 364 -1.87 -25.12 3.57
CA MET A 364 -3.10 -25.75 4.03
C MET A 364 -2.96 -27.27 4.18
N SER A 365 -2.11 -27.91 3.33
CA SER A 365 -1.92 -29.36 3.37
C SER A 365 -1.24 -29.87 4.65
N VAL A 366 -0.56 -28.98 5.38
CA VAL A 366 0.08 -29.26 6.67
C VAL A 366 -0.66 -28.60 7.85
N CYS A 367 -1.82 -27.98 7.64
CA CYS A 367 -2.70 -27.53 8.72
C CYS A 367 -3.55 -28.69 9.27
N ASP A 368 -4.11 -28.53 10.48
CA ASP A 368 -4.98 -29.56 11.07
C ASP A 368 -6.16 -29.95 10.13
N PRO A 369 -6.33 -31.24 9.80
CA PRO A 369 -7.31 -31.67 8.81
C PRO A 369 -8.72 -31.90 9.38
N VAL A 370 -8.90 -31.88 10.70
CA VAL A 370 -10.16 -32.21 11.39
C VAL A 370 -10.81 -30.97 11.99
N THR A 371 -10.06 -30.21 12.79
CA THR A 371 -10.53 -28.98 13.46
C THR A 371 -10.05 -27.72 12.76
N GLY A 372 -9.17 -27.82 11.77
CA GLY A 372 -8.70 -26.67 11.02
C GLY A 372 -9.76 -26.08 10.09
N MET A 373 -9.62 -24.79 9.82
CA MET A 373 -10.51 -23.98 8.95
C MET A 373 -10.53 -24.43 7.48
N HIS A 374 -9.74 -25.43 7.10
CA HIS A 374 -9.53 -25.87 5.71
C HIS A 374 -10.24 -27.18 5.34
N SER A 375 -11.10 -27.71 6.21
CA SER A 375 -11.82 -28.98 5.99
C SER A 375 -12.64 -29.00 4.69
N ALA A 376 -13.12 -27.84 4.23
CA ALA A 376 -13.82 -27.68 2.96
C ALA A 376 -12.98 -28.04 1.71
N PHE A 377 -11.64 -28.05 1.83
CA PHE A 377 -10.71 -28.36 0.74
C PHE A 377 -10.20 -29.81 0.77
N LYS A 378 -10.75 -30.64 1.66
CA LYS A 378 -10.38 -32.06 1.76
C LYS A 378 -10.56 -32.76 0.41
N GLY A 379 -9.51 -33.44 -0.04
CA GLY A 379 -9.47 -34.14 -1.34
C GLY A 379 -8.87 -33.33 -2.49
N ALA A 380 -8.76 -31.99 -2.37
CA ALA A 380 -8.04 -31.15 -3.32
C ALA A 380 -6.59 -30.88 -2.91
N LEU A 381 -6.28 -31.02 -1.63
CA LEU A 381 -4.94 -30.80 -1.06
C LEU A 381 -4.10 -32.08 -1.10
N ALA A 382 -2.77 -31.92 -1.15
CA ALA A 382 -1.84 -33.04 -1.02
C ALA A 382 -1.99 -33.71 0.35
N GLU A 383 -2.11 -35.04 0.39
CA GLU A 383 -2.21 -35.75 1.67
C GLU A 383 -0.85 -35.79 2.37
N GLN A 384 -0.75 -35.21 3.56
CA GLN A 384 0.45 -35.22 4.41
C GLN A 384 0.30 -36.18 5.58
N ILE A 385 1.39 -36.41 6.31
CA ILE A 385 1.41 -37.31 7.47
C ILE A 385 1.21 -36.47 8.73
N PHE A 386 0.32 -36.92 9.62
CA PHE A 386 0.02 -36.26 10.87
C PHE A 386 0.33 -37.19 12.04
N SER A 387 1.12 -36.70 12.99
CA SER A 387 1.24 -37.27 14.34
C SER A 387 0.21 -36.63 15.27
N GLU A 388 -0.01 -37.24 16.43
CA GLU A 388 -0.82 -36.64 17.48
C GLU A 388 -0.23 -35.31 17.96
N ARG A 389 -1.12 -34.45 18.47
CA ARG A 389 -0.78 -33.12 18.95
C ARG A 389 0.10 -33.24 20.21
N PRO A 390 1.19 -32.47 20.33
CA PRO A 390 1.97 -32.44 21.56
C PRO A 390 1.20 -31.74 22.68
N ASP A 391 1.44 -32.15 23.92
CA ASP A 391 0.88 -31.54 25.13
C ASP A 391 2.00 -31.26 26.15
N LEU A 392 1.64 -30.80 27.35
CA LEU A 392 2.58 -30.52 28.43
C LEU A 392 3.26 -31.78 28.99
N ASP A 393 2.58 -32.94 28.91
CA ASP A 393 3.06 -34.23 29.45
C ASP A 393 3.58 -35.19 28.36
N GLU A 394 3.51 -34.83 27.08
CA GLU A 394 3.88 -35.71 25.96
C GLU A 394 5.42 -35.77 25.77
N ASP A 395 5.95 -36.99 25.66
CA ASP A 395 7.39 -37.26 25.50
C ASP A 395 7.82 -37.51 24.04
N GLY A 396 6.87 -37.49 23.10
CA GLY A 396 7.11 -37.65 21.67
C GLY A 396 7.12 -39.10 21.19
N VAL A 397 6.60 -40.06 21.98
CA VAL A 397 6.50 -41.47 21.59
C VAL A 397 5.68 -41.65 20.30
N GLU A 398 4.55 -40.96 20.17
CA GLU A 398 3.72 -41.11 18.95
C GLU A 398 4.38 -40.44 17.73
N LEU A 399 5.15 -39.38 17.95
CA LEU A 399 5.95 -38.75 16.89
C LEU A 399 7.02 -39.73 16.38
N GLU A 400 7.75 -40.37 17.29
CA GLU A 400 8.75 -41.39 16.95
C GLU A 400 8.11 -42.55 16.17
N ARG A 401 6.99 -43.08 16.66
CA ARG A 401 6.25 -44.15 15.99
C ARG A 401 5.84 -43.75 14.56
N THR A 402 5.34 -42.54 14.40
CA THR A 402 4.90 -42.00 13.11
C THR A 402 6.08 -41.83 12.15
N ILE A 403 7.22 -41.32 12.63
CA ILE A 403 8.45 -41.17 11.84
C ILE A 403 8.97 -42.54 11.43
N VAL A 404 9.15 -43.48 12.36
CA VAL A 404 9.71 -44.82 12.07
C VAL A 404 8.88 -45.54 11.01
N LYS A 405 7.55 -45.44 11.08
CA LYS A 405 6.62 -46.04 10.12
C LYS A 405 6.73 -45.44 8.70
N ASN A 406 7.06 -44.15 8.58
CA ASN A 406 6.93 -43.41 7.31
C ASN A 406 8.24 -42.75 6.82
N LYS A 407 9.37 -42.96 7.51
CA LYS A 407 10.65 -42.24 7.30
C LYS A 407 11.14 -42.17 5.85
N ASP A 408 10.87 -43.20 5.05
CA ASP A 408 11.33 -43.27 3.65
C ASP A 408 10.52 -42.36 2.71
N SER A 409 9.41 -41.81 3.19
CA SER A 409 8.56 -40.86 2.46
C SER A 409 8.66 -39.42 2.96
N ILE A 410 9.11 -39.20 4.20
CA ILE A 410 9.09 -37.88 4.86
C ILE A 410 10.29 -37.04 4.44
N ALA A 411 10.05 -35.92 3.77
CA ALA A 411 11.07 -34.93 3.41
C ALA A 411 11.44 -34.03 4.59
N ALA A 412 10.44 -33.58 5.35
CA ALA A 412 10.60 -32.70 6.49
C ALA A 412 9.45 -32.87 7.52
N LEU A 413 9.76 -32.58 8.79
CA LEU A 413 8.81 -32.29 9.86
C LEU A 413 8.61 -30.77 9.91
N ILE A 414 7.37 -30.28 9.89
CA ILE A 414 7.03 -28.87 10.09
C ILE A 414 6.19 -28.67 11.36
N ILE A 415 6.56 -27.70 12.18
CA ILE A 415 5.90 -27.43 13.47
C ILE A 415 5.98 -25.96 13.87
N GLU A 416 4.93 -25.43 14.50
CA GLU A 416 4.98 -24.17 15.26
C GLU A 416 5.65 -24.43 16.62
N PRO A 417 6.80 -23.82 16.95
CA PRO A 417 7.56 -24.21 18.12
C PRO A 417 6.95 -23.70 19.43
N CYS A 418 6.72 -24.61 20.37
CA CYS A 418 6.16 -24.41 21.72
C CYS A 418 4.71 -23.93 21.80
N VAL A 419 4.22 -23.16 20.81
CA VAL A 419 2.87 -22.58 20.81
C VAL A 419 2.21 -22.78 19.45
N GLN A 420 1.09 -23.51 19.42
CA GLN A 420 0.20 -23.58 18.26
C GLN A 420 -0.79 -22.43 18.33
N GLY A 421 -0.63 -21.42 17.49
CA GLY A 421 -1.36 -20.16 17.57
C GLY A 421 -2.81 -20.32 17.12
N ALA A 422 -3.03 -20.30 15.79
CA ALA A 422 -4.38 -20.26 15.22
C ALA A 422 -5.16 -21.58 15.42
N GLY A 423 -4.46 -22.68 15.70
CA GLY A 423 -5.09 -23.96 16.06
C GLY A 423 -5.64 -24.05 17.48
N GLY A 424 -5.52 -22.98 18.28
CA GLY A 424 -6.22 -22.84 19.56
C GLY A 424 -5.39 -22.32 20.73
N MET A 425 -4.32 -21.55 20.48
CA MET A 425 -3.41 -21.00 21.51
C MET A 425 -2.92 -22.07 22.50
N ARG A 426 -2.44 -23.20 21.96
CA ARG A 426 -2.01 -24.34 22.78
C ARG A 426 -0.51 -24.32 23.01
N PHE A 427 -0.11 -24.43 24.26
CA PHE A 427 1.26 -24.56 24.69
C PHE A 427 1.61 -26.04 24.85
N TYR A 428 2.82 -26.44 24.48
CA TYR A 428 3.32 -27.78 24.73
C TYR A 428 4.74 -27.73 25.28
N ASN A 429 5.18 -28.84 25.89
CA ASN A 429 6.47 -28.91 26.56
C ASN A 429 7.63 -28.69 25.56
N PRO A 430 8.56 -27.73 25.78
CA PRO A 430 9.72 -27.53 24.91
C PRO A 430 10.61 -28.76 24.72
N GLN A 431 10.57 -29.74 25.64
CA GLN A 431 11.29 -31.01 25.47
C GLN A 431 10.79 -31.85 24.29
N PHE A 432 9.53 -31.67 23.87
CA PHE A 432 9.03 -32.26 22.64
C PHE A 432 9.84 -31.79 21.41
N LEU A 433 10.28 -30.53 21.38
CA LEU A 433 11.14 -30.03 20.28
C LEU A 433 12.53 -30.67 20.30
N VAL A 434 13.08 -30.95 21.47
CA VAL A 434 14.35 -31.65 21.63
C VAL A 434 14.26 -33.05 21.03
N LYS A 435 13.20 -33.79 21.38
CA LYS A 435 12.92 -35.12 20.83
C LYS A 435 12.67 -35.05 19.32
N ALA A 436 11.88 -34.10 18.84
CA ALA A 436 11.60 -33.91 17.42
C ALA A 436 12.87 -33.64 16.60
N ARG A 437 13.75 -32.76 17.10
CA ARG A 437 15.05 -32.48 16.48
C ARG A 437 15.92 -33.73 16.40
N GLN A 438 16.04 -34.48 17.51
CA GLN A 438 16.81 -35.72 17.56
C GLN A 438 16.29 -36.75 16.55
N LEU A 439 14.98 -36.97 16.50
CA LEU A 439 14.35 -37.90 15.55
C LEU A 439 14.56 -37.46 14.09
N CYS A 440 14.53 -36.16 13.83
CA CYS A 440 14.83 -35.64 12.49
C CYS A 440 16.27 -35.95 12.08
N ASP A 441 17.23 -35.75 12.98
CA ASP A 441 18.65 -36.03 12.75
C ASP A 441 18.89 -37.53 12.50
N ASP A 442 18.33 -38.40 13.35
CA ASP A 442 18.49 -39.86 13.29
C ASP A 442 17.93 -40.48 11.99
N HIS A 443 16.93 -39.83 11.39
CA HIS A 443 16.25 -40.32 10.19
C HIS A 443 16.55 -39.51 8.91
N GLY A 444 17.40 -38.49 8.99
CA GLY A 444 17.75 -37.62 7.86
C GLY A 444 16.56 -36.83 7.32
N ILE A 445 15.61 -36.48 8.19
CA ILE A 445 14.45 -35.66 7.92
C ILE A 445 14.81 -34.21 8.29
N LEU A 446 14.41 -33.24 7.47
CA LEU A 446 14.63 -31.83 7.83
C LEU A 446 13.62 -31.37 8.88
N LEU A 447 14.03 -30.53 9.83
CA LEU A 447 13.13 -29.82 10.72
C LEU A 447 12.85 -28.42 10.19
N ILE A 448 11.58 -28.09 10.04
CA ILE A 448 11.07 -26.75 9.70
C ILE A 448 10.35 -26.20 10.94
N CYS A 449 10.85 -25.09 11.49
CA CYS A 449 10.09 -24.36 12.50
C CYS A 449 9.34 -23.19 11.85
N ASP A 450 8.03 -23.17 12.03
CA ASP A 450 7.18 -22.04 11.70
C ASP A 450 7.18 -21.04 12.87
N GLU A 451 8.05 -20.04 12.78
CA GLU A 451 8.21 -18.98 13.78
C GLU A 451 7.43 -17.71 13.40
N ILE A 452 6.48 -17.80 12.46
CA ILE A 452 5.69 -16.66 12.00
C ILE A 452 4.92 -16.03 13.18
N ALA A 453 4.39 -16.83 14.09
CA ALA A 453 3.67 -16.37 15.28
C ALA A 453 4.57 -16.22 16.52
N THR A 454 5.50 -17.15 16.72
CA THR A 454 6.27 -17.29 17.98
C THR A 454 7.54 -16.45 18.02
N GLY A 455 8.07 -16.07 16.84
CA GLY A 455 9.31 -15.33 16.72
C GLY A 455 9.26 -13.93 17.31
N PHE A 456 10.43 -13.28 17.32
CA PHE A 456 10.59 -11.92 17.84
C PHE A 456 10.17 -11.76 19.32
N GLY A 457 10.39 -12.82 20.11
CA GLY A 457 10.16 -12.84 21.55
C GLY A 457 8.73 -13.11 21.98
N ARG A 458 7.81 -13.39 21.05
CA ARG A 458 6.39 -13.58 21.36
C ARG A 458 6.13 -14.80 22.25
N ALA A 459 6.85 -15.90 22.02
CA ALA A 459 6.73 -17.12 22.82
C ALA A 459 7.16 -16.93 24.29
N GLY A 460 7.90 -15.86 24.60
CA GLY A 460 8.38 -15.58 25.96
C GLY A 460 9.54 -16.48 26.39
N GLY A 461 9.60 -16.81 27.68
CA GLY A 461 10.63 -17.70 28.24
C GLY A 461 12.07 -17.19 28.13
N GLY A 462 12.26 -15.89 27.92
CA GLY A 462 13.57 -15.25 27.77
C GLY A 462 14.25 -15.47 26.40
N GLU A 463 13.55 -16.06 25.43
CA GLU A 463 14.10 -16.40 24.11
C GLU A 463 13.46 -15.59 22.98
N LEU A 464 14.27 -15.24 21.97
CA LEU A 464 13.79 -14.48 20.81
C LEU A 464 12.97 -15.38 19.85
N TRP A 465 13.26 -16.68 19.86
CA TRP A 465 12.70 -17.69 18.98
C TRP A 465 12.08 -18.81 19.82
N GLY A 466 10.88 -19.25 19.50
CA GLY A 466 10.21 -20.34 20.22
C GLY A 466 11.02 -21.63 20.19
N SER A 467 11.70 -21.93 19.08
CA SER A 467 12.54 -23.13 18.96
C SER A 467 13.68 -23.14 19.98
N SER A 468 14.17 -21.96 20.37
CA SER A 468 15.27 -21.81 21.32
C SER A 468 14.88 -22.11 22.77
N LEU A 469 13.59 -22.28 23.07
CA LEU A 469 13.12 -22.76 24.37
C LEU A 469 13.38 -24.27 24.56
N GLY A 470 13.51 -25.03 23.47
CA GLY A 470 13.97 -26.41 23.54
C GLY A 470 15.47 -26.44 23.81
N VAL A 471 15.86 -26.87 25.01
CA VAL A 471 17.27 -26.97 25.42
C VAL A 471 17.61 -28.43 25.65
N LYS A 472 18.62 -28.92 24.93
CA LYS A 472 19.17 -30.28 25.03
C LYS A 472 19.93 -30.46 26.34
N GLU A 473 20.21 -31.71 26.72
CA GLU A 473 20.98 -32.03 27.94
C GLU A 473 22.38 -31.40 27.95
N ASN A 474 23.00 -31.22 26.78
CA ASN A 474 24.31 -30.58 26.64
C ASN A 474 24.25 -29.03 26.72
N GLY A 475 23.08 -28.44 26.95
CA GLY A 475 22.85 -27.00 27.02
C GLY A 475 22.65 -26.30 25.68
N GLU A 476 22.74 -27.03 24.55
CA GLU A 476 22.48 -26.47 23.23
C GLU A 476 20.97 -26.28 22.99
N LYS A 477 20.63 -25.21 22.29
CA LYS A 477 19.26 -24.92 21.88
C LYS A 477 18.87 -25.70 20.64
N VAL A 478 17.58 -26.00 20.49
CA VAL A 478 17.05 -26.57 19.25
C VAL A 478 17.09 -25.53 18.13
N VAL A 479 17.76 -25.91 17.04
CA VAL A 479 17.86 -25.12 15.82
C VAL A 479 17.27 -25.94 14.66
N PRO A 480 16.31 -25.39 13.89
CA PRO A 480 15.77 -26.06 12.72
C PRO A 480 16.73 -26.00 11.53
N ASP A 481 16.46 -26.83 10.53
CA ASP A 481 17.15 -26.75 9.24
C ASP A 481 16.62 -25.59 8.39
N ILE A 482 15.34 -25.27 8.55
CA ILE A 482 14.64 -24.17 7.89
C ILE A 482 13.71 -23.47 8.90
N MET A 483 13.70 -22.14 8.90
CA MET A 483 12.87 -21.31 9.77
C MET A 483 12.00 -20.38 8.91
N CYS A 484 10.69 -20.32 9.21
CA CYS A 484 9.75 -19.40 8.55
C CYS A 484 9.44 -18.22 9.49
N LEU A 485 9.51 -17.00 8.97
CA LEU A 485 9.25 -15.75 9.70
C LEU A 485 8.18 -14.92 8.98
N GLY A 486 7.49 -14.06 9.71
CA GLY A 486 6.51 -13.11 9.20
C GLY A 486 5.98 -12.20 10.31
N LYS A 487 4.72 -11.74 10.19
CA LYS A 487 3.98 -10.95 11.20
C LYS A 487 4.83 -9.84 11.85
N ALA A 488 5.34 -10.09 13.06
CA ALA A 488 6.11 -9.15 13.86
C ALA A 488 7.40 -8.66 13.19
N LEU A 489 7.89 -9.35 12.14
CA LEU A 489 9.07 -8.97 11.36
C LEU A 489 9.08 -7.49 10.94
N THR A 490 7.92 -6.93 10.59
CA THR A 490 7.80 -5.53 10.13
C THR A 490 7.13 -4.61 11.14
N GLY A 491 6.81 -5.11 12.34
CA GLY A 491 5.98 -4.39 13.30
C GLY A 491 4.55 -4.14 12.80
N GLY A 492 4.06 -4.92 11.83
CA GLY A 492 2.71 -4.79 11.28
C GLY A 492 2.50 -3.68 10.26
N TYR A 493 3.58 -3.06 9.78
CA TYR A 493 3.51 -1.93 8.86
C TYR A 493 3.31 -2.34 7.40
N MET A 494 3.98 -3.40 6.98
CA MET A 494 3.96 -3.88 5.60
C MET A 494 4.04 -5.39 5.59
N THR A 495 3.48 -6.01 4.57
CA THR A 495 3.60 -7.45 4.38
C THR A 495 5.05 -7.81 4.01
N LEU A 496 5.64 -8.72 4.79
CA LEU A 496 6.94 -9.32 4.52
C LEU A 496 7.07 -10.60 5.35
N ALA A 497 7.75 -11.57 4.77
CA ALA A 497 8.10 -12.82 5.39
C ALA A 497 9.51 -13.24 4.94
N ALA A 498 10.08 -14.21 5.66
CA ALA A 498 11.37 -14.78 5.32
C ALA A 498 11.39 -16.28 5.55
N THR A 499 12.05 -17.01 4.66
CA THR A 499 12.46 -18.40 4.86
C THR A 499 13.96 -18.41 5.02
N ILE A 500 14.46 -18.86 6.16
CA ILE A 500 15.88 -18.88 6.48
C ILE A 500 16.31 -20.34 6.56
N ALA A 501 17.33 -20.71 5.80
CA ALA A 501 17.84 -22.06 5.76
C ALA A 501 19.31 -22.12 6.19
N THR A 502 19.75 -23.29 6.62
CA THR A 502 21.17 -23.59 6.79
C THR A 502 21.89 -23.55 5.44
N GLU A 503 23.21 -23.36 5.47
CA GLU A 503 23.99 -23.45 4.24
C GLU A 503 23.93 -24.86 3.62
N GLU A 504 23.81 -25.91 4.44
CA GLU A 504 23.66 -27.27 3.94
C GLU A 504 22.40 -27.44 3.10
N VAL A 505 21.26 -26.96 3.60
CA VAL A 505 19.99 -27.01 2.86
C VAL A 505 20.09 -26.22 1.56
N ALA A 506 20.57 -24.97 1.63
CA ALA A 506 20.68 -24.12 0.45
C ALA A 506 21.61 -24.71 -0.63
N LYS A 507 22.76 -25.28 -0.23
CA LYS A 507 23.66 -25.98 -1.16
C LYS A 507 23.01 -27.26 -1.68
N GLY A 508 22.29 -28.00 -0.84
CA GLY A 508 21.62 -29.25 -1.22
C GLY A 508 20.48 -29.05 -2.23
N VAL A 509 19.72 -27.95 -2.13
CA VAL A 509 18.74 -27.52 -3.14
C VAL A 509 19.41 -27.38 -4.51
N SER A 510 20.63 -26.84 -4.56
CA SER A 510 21.39 -26.61 -5.79
C SER A 510 22.26 -27.79 -6.24
N LYS A 511 22.38 -28.87 -5.45
CA LYS A 511 23.22 -30.04 -5.77
C LYS A 511 22.61 -31.01 -6.78
N GLY A 512 21.30 -30.89 -7.03
CA GLY A 512 20.60 -31.69 -8.02
C GLY A 512 21.00 -31.29 -9.44
N ASP A 513 20.02 -30.92 -10.27
CA ASP A 513 20.29 -30.37 -11.59
C ASP A 513 20.73 -28.89 -11.46
N PRO A 514 21.96 -28.51 -11.84
CA PRO A 514 22.42 -27.12 -11.80
C PRO A 514 21.57 -26.17 -12.66
N ALA A 515 20.78 -26.70 -13.61
CA ALA A 515 19.83 -25.96 -14.41
C ALA A 515 18.51 -25.65 -13.67
N LEU A 516 18.30 -26.21 -12.48
CA LEU A 516 17.09 -26.03 -11.66
C LEU A 516 17.45 -25.33 -10.33
N PRO A 517 17.62 -24.00 -10.31
CA PRO A 517 17.68 -23.26 -9.06
C PRO A 517 16.39 -23.45 -8.24
N LEU A 518 16.31 -22.84 -7.05
CA LEU A 518 15.03 -22.71 -6.37
C LEU A 518 14.07 -21.92 -7.28
N MET A 519 13.14 -22.62 -7.94
CA MET A 519 12.21 -22.05 -8.91
C MET A 519 11.06 -21.34 -8.18
N HIS A 520 11.40 -20.26 -7.49
CA HIS A 520 10.46 -19.41 -6.76
C HIS A 520 11.01 -17.98 -6.74
N GLY A 521 10.19 -17.01 -7.11
CA GLY A 521 10.57 -15.60 -7.09
C GLY A 521 9.33 -14.71 -7.15
N PRO A 522 8.77 -14.30 -5.99
CA PRO A 522 7.61 -13.41 -5.97
C PRO A 522 7.93 -12.04 -6.59
N THR A 523 6.94 -11.38 -7.19
CA THR A 523 7.15 -10.06 -7.83
C THR A 523 7.67 -9.03 -6.83
N PHE A 524 7.13 -8.99 -5.62
CA PHE A 524 7.52 -8.06 -4.56
C PHE A 524 8.63 -8.61 -3.65
N MET A 525 9.34 -9.65 -4.10
CA MET A 525 10.47 -10.24 -3.38
C MET A 525 11.42 -9.15 -2.89
N ALA A 526 11.71 -9.17 -1.59
CA ALA A 526 12.59 -8.23 -0.94
C ALA A 526 12.20 -6.75 -1.13
N ASN A 527 10.90 -6.41 -1.15
CA ASN A 527 10.44 -5.03 -1.33
C ASN A 527 11.24 -4.02 -0.45
N PRO A 528 11.83 -2.95 -1.02
CA PRO A 528 12.68 -2.01 -0.29
C PRO A 528 12.01 -1.38 0.94
N LEU A 529 10.76 -0.95 0.82
CA LEU A 529 10.00 -0.31 1.90
C LEU A 529 9.81 -1.30 3.06
N ALA A 530 9.35 -2.52 2.74
CA ALA A 530 9.14 -3.57 3.71
C ALA A 530 10.44 -3.99 4.40
N CYS A 531 11.55 -4.09 3.65
CA CYS A 531 12.86 -4.39 4.22
C CYS A 531 13.36 -3.27 5.16
N SER A 532 13.13 -2.01 4.77
CA SER A 532 13.55 -0.86 5.57
C SER A 532 12.80 -0.77 6.90
N VAL A 533 11.48 -0.99 6.90
CA VAL A 533 10.70 -0.98 8.14
C VAL A 533 10.98 -2.21 9.01
N ALA A 534 11.26 -3.37 8.41
CA ALA A 534 11.71 -4.55 9.14
C ALA A 534 13.03 -4.32 9.89
N LEU A 535 14.00 -3.65 9.24
CA LEU A 535 15.27 -3.28 9.88
C LEU A 535 15.04 -2.42 11.12
N GLU A 536 14.19 -1.39 11.03
CA GLU A 536 13.88 -0.54 12.19
C GLU A 536 13.08 -1.29 13.26
N SER A 537 12.12 -2.14 12.88
CA SER A 537 11.35 -2.95 13.83
C SER A 537 12.26 -3.87 14.64
N ILE A 538 13.13 -4.64 13.96
CA ILE A 538 14.12 -5.49 14.64
C ILE A 538 15.07 -4.63 15.47
N GLY A 539 15.55 -3.50 14.94
CA GLY A 539 16.43 -2.58 15.65
C GLY A 539 15.81 -2.04 16.96
N LEU A 540 14.49 -1.78 16.97
CA LEU A 540 13.77 -1.40 18.18
C LEU A 540 13.68 -2.52 19.20
N LEU A 541 13.39 -3.75 18.77
CA LEU A 541 13.39 -4.91 19.67
C LEU A 541 14.77 -5.10 20.31
N MET A 542 15.82 -5.02 19.48
CA MET A 542 17.20 -5.34 19.85
C MET A 542 17.95 -4.19 20.53
N ARG A 543 17.33 -3.01 20.70
CA ARG A 543 17.92 -1.88 21.42
C ARG A 543 18.36 -2.32 22.82
N ASP A 544 19.61 -2.03 23.18
CA ASP A 544 20.09 -2.30 24.54
C ASP A 544 19.35 -1.42 25.56
N GLU A 545 18.89 -2.05 26.63
CA GLU A 545 18.41 -1.36 27.82
C GLU A 545 18.94 -2.08 29.07
N GLY A 546 20.04 -1.55 29.62
CA GLY A 546 20.66 -2.10 30.82
C GLY A 546 21.39 -3.42 30.58
N GLY A 547 22.05 -3.58 29.42
CA GLY A 547 22.84 -4.77 29.08
C GLY A 547 22.00 -5.96 28.59
N LYS A 548 20.72 -5.75 28.27
CA LYS A 548 19.83 -6.75 27.68
C LYS A 548 19.00 -6.10 26.56
N PRO A 549 18.57 -6.87 25.55
CA PRO A 549 17.60 -6.38 24.57
C PRO A 549 16.31 -5.91 25.23
N TRP A 550 15.85 -4.71 24.86
CA TRP A 550 14.64 -4.05 25.35
C TRP A 550 13.42 -4.97 25.37
N TRP A 551 13.24 -5.79 24.33
CA TRP A 551 12.10 -6.68 24.19
C TRP A 551 11.95 -7.64 25.39
N ARG A 552 13.06 -8.12 25.98
CA ARG A 552 13.02 -9.09 27.09
C ARG A 552 12.32 -8.52 28.30
N THR A 553 12.82 -7.37 28.78
CA THR A 553 12.24 -6.67 29.92
C THR A 553 10.76 -6.33 29.69
N ARG A 554 10.39 -5.99 28.45
CA ARG A 554 9.01 -5.65 28.13
C ARG A 554 8.10 -6.87 28.12
N VAL A 555 8.52 -7.97 27.50
CA VAL A 555 7.76 -9.24 27.47
C VAL A 555 7.58 -9.79 28.87
N ASP A 556 8.62 -9.79 29.71
CA ASP A 556 8.53 -10.27 31.10
C ASP A 556 7.50 -9.48 31.91
N LYS A 557 7.51 -8.13 31.77
CA LYS A 557 6.53 -7.26 32.43
C LYS A 557 5.10 -7.52 31.94
N ILE A 558 4.91 -7.69 30.63
CA ILE A 558 3.59 -8.00 30.05
C ILE A 558 3.11 -9.36 30.55
N ASN A 559 3.97 -10.37 30.54
CA ASN A 559 3.64 -11.71 30.99
C ASN A 559 3.24 -11.73 32.47
N ALA A 560 4.00 -11.05 33.34
CA ALA A 560 3.66 -10.91 34.75
C ALA A 560 2.30 -10.22 34.95
N GLY A 561 2.07 -9.11 34.24
CA GLY A 561 0.79 -8.39 34.29
C GLY A 561 -0.38 -9.24 33.80
N LEU A 562 -0.25 -9.93 32.66
CA LEU A 562 -1.31 -10.81 32.15
C LEU A 562 -1.59 -11.97 33.10
N THR A 563 -0.54 -12.59 33.66
CA THR A 563 -0.69 -13.68 34.64
C THR A 563 -1.47 -13.22 35.86
N GLU A 564 -1.07 -12.10 36.46
CA GLU A 564 -1.74 -11.56 37.65
C GLU A 564 -3.19 -11.16 37.36
N GLN A 565 -3.43 -10.46 36.26
CA GLN A 565 -4.75 -9.88 35.96
C GLN A 565 -5.75 -10.89 35.39
N LEU A 566 -5.28 -11.98 34.77
CA LEU A 566 -6.14 -13.05 34.26
C LEU A 566 -6.38 -14.17 35.30
N GLU A 567 -5.61 -14.24 36.38
CA GLU A 567 -5.79 -15.28 37.41
C GLU A 567 -7.22 -15.38 37.98
N PRO A 568 -7.94 -14.26 38.24
CA PRO A 568 -9.34 -14.35 38.68
C PRO A 568 -10.27 -15.06 37.69
N ALA A 569 -9.95 -15.06 36.39
CA ALA A 569 -10.76 -15.69 35.36
C ALA A 569 -10.87 -17.21 35.53
N ARG A 570 -9.90 -17.88 36.19
CA ARG A 570 -9.96 -19.32 36.49
C ARG A 570 -11.19 -19.74 37.30
N LYS A 571 -11.79 -18.80 38.03
CA LYS A 571 -12.97 -19.03 38.87
C LYS A 571 -14.28 -18.74 38.16
N LEU A 572 -14.24 -18.22 36.93
CA LEU A 572 -15.46 -17.87 36.19
C LEU A 572 -16.15 -19.15 35.67
N PRO A 573 -17.49 -19.23 35.73
CA PRO A 573 -18.22 -20.30 35.08
C PRO A 573 -17.90 -20.36 33.58
N GLY A 574 -17.59 -21.56 33.07
CA GLY A 574 -17.23 -21.77 31.65
C GLY A 574 -15.73 -21.73 31.34
N VAL A 575 -14.89 -21.43 32.32
CA VAL A 575 -13.42 -21.56 32.21
C VAL A 575 -13.01 -22.92 32.81
N GLY A 576 -12.46 -23.81 31.98
CA GLY A 576 -11.96 -25.13 32.38
C GLY A 576 -10.44 -25.23 32.28
N GLU A 577 -9.87 -26.29 32.83
CA GLU A 577 -8.50 -26.69 32.53
C GLU A 577 -8.47 -27.26 31.10
N THR A 578 -7.57 -26.72 30.27
CA THR A 578 -7.33 -27.17 28.89
C THR A 578 -6.28 -28.23 28.81
#